data_AF-A0A6G8G025-F1
#
_entry.id   AF-A0A6G8G025-F1
#
_cell.length_a   1.000
_cell.length_b   1.000
_cell.length_c   1.000
_cell.angle_alpha   90.00
_cell.angle_beta   90.00
_cell.angle_gamma   90.00
#
_symmetry.space_group_name_H-M   'P 1'
#
loop_
_entity.id
_entity.type
_entity.pdbx_description
1 polymer ?
#
loop_
_entity_poly.entity_id
_entity_poly.type
_entity_poly.pdbx_seq_one_letter_code
_entity_poly.pdbx_strand_id
1 'polypeptide(L)'
;MTPFMLRVAEIVGTPEDQLPDVEELAPMPETRISRRIATGTGADRQVAIRSLAEQLVSEANAVLGPADDRLSLVDEPLPHELAFSVTHRGRAARVSTTFEDGTAYGRLVGDGFDAELPHELEGPDALPDLLVRLLVESGVHHHVP
;
A
#
# COMPACT_ATOMS: atom_id res chain seq x y z
N MET A 1 13.31 15.36 3.20
CA MET A 1 12.42 14.22 3.45
C MET A 1 11.00 14.66 3.19
N THR A 2 10.22 13.85 2.48
CA THR A 2 8.79 14.09 2.24
C THR A 2 7.98 13.86 3.53
N PRO A 3 6.71 14.31 3.61
CA PRO A 3 5.85 13.97 4.76
C PRO A 3 5.76 12.47 5.01
N PHE A 4 5.72 11.65 3.95
CA PHE A 4 5.71 10.21 4.07
C PHE A 4 7.02 9.65 4.64
N MET A 5 8.19 10.09 4.15
CA MET A 5 9.48 9.70 4.71
C MET A 5 9.62 10.06 6.19
N LEU A 6 9.12 11.22 6.61
CA LEU A 6 9.14 11.63 8.02
C LEU A 6 8.31 10.67 8.89
N ARG A 7 7.12 10.29 8.42
CA ARG A 7 6.27 9.32 9.10
C ARG A 7 6.93 7.95 9.22
N VAL A 8 7.57 7.45 8.16
CA VAL A 8 8.32 6.18 8.21
C VAL A 8 9.50 6.28 9.18
N ALA A 9 10.23 7.40 9.17
CA ALA A 9 11.38 7.61 10.04
C ALA A 9 10.99 7.66 11.52
N GLU A 10 9.85 8.27 11.83
CA GLU A 10 9.29 8.30 13.18
C GLU A 10 8.93 6.88 13.66
N ILE A 11 8.27 6.09 12.82
CA ILE A 11 7.90 4.71 13.13
C ILE A 11 9.15 3.84 13.35
N VAL A 12 10.14 3.92 12.46
CA VAL A 12 11.36 3.09 12.54
C VAL A 12 12.30 3.57 13.66
N GLY A 13 12.28 4.87 13.99
CA GLY A 13 13.13 5.47 15.01
C GLY A 13 12.59 5.40 16.44
N THR A 14 11.30 5.11 16.62
CA THR A 14 10.65 5.07 17.93
C THR A 14 10.57 3.65 18.46
N PRO A 15 11.16 3.31 19.63
CA PRO A 15 11.11 1.96 20.19
C PRO A 15 9.68 1.38 20.25
N GLU A 16 9.55 0.08 20.00
CA GLU A 16 8.26 -0.62 19.90
C GLU A 16 7.37 -0.45 21.14
N ASP A 17 7.97 -0.37 22.34
CA ASP A 17 7.25 -0.16 23.61
C ASP A 17 6.75 1.28 23.81
N GLN A 18 7.17 2.20 22.94
CA GLN A 18 6.81 3.62 22.93
C GLN A 18 5.96 4.00 21.71
N LEU A 19 5.77 3.07 20.78
CA LEU A 19 4.88 3.24 19.64
C LEU A 19 3.42 3.27 20.11
N PRO A 20 2.60 4.21 19.63
CA PRO A 20 1.15 4.17 19.80
C PRO A 20 0.53 2.89 19.25
N ASP A 21 -0.75 2.66 19.55
CA ASP A 21 -1.51 1.54 18.99
C ASP A 21 -1.52 1.60 17.45
N VAL A 22 -1.62 0.42 16.81
CA VAL A 22 -1.54 0.26 15.35
C VAL A 22 -2.56 1.14 14.63
N GLU A 23 -3.77 1.31 15.19
CA GLU A 23 -4.82 2.16 14.61
C GLU A 23 -4.44 3.65 14.54
N GLU A 24 -3.62 4.14 15.46
CA GLU A 24 -3.16 5.53 15.48
C GLU A 24 -1.97 5.74 14.54
N LEU A 25 -1.02 4.79 14.54
CA LEU A 25 0.15 4.82 13.66
C LEU A 25 -0.19 4.56 12.19
N ALA A 26 -1.08 3.61 11.97
CA ALA A 26 -1.42 3.01 10.69
C ALA A 26 -2.94 2.85 10.57
N PRO A 27 -3.72 3.95 10.49
CA PRO A 27 -5.15 3.87 10.23
C PRO A 27 -5.44 3.07 8.96
N MET A 28 -6.66 2.57 8.87
CA MET A 28 -7.13 1.92 7.64
C MET A 28 -7.01 2.86 6.45
N PRO A 29 -6.42 2.42 5.32
CA PRO A 29 -6.42 3.23 4.11
C PRO A 29 -7.86 3.49 3.68
N GLU A 30 -8.11 4.69 3.17
CA GLU A 30 -9.43 5.03 2.66
C GLU A 30 -9.80 4.12 1.47
N THR A 31 -10.93 3.43 1.61
CA THR A 31 -11.47 2.53 0.60
C THR A 31 -12.92 2.84 0.33
N ARG A 32 -13.39 2.38 -0.84
CA ARG A 32 -14.79 2.35 -1.19
C ARG A 32 -15.17 1.02 -1.82
N ILE A 33 -16.47 0.72 -1.79
CA ILE A 33 -17.04 -0.38 -2.57
C ILE A 33 -16.66 -0.18 -4.05
N SER A 34 -16.11 -1.21 -4.66
CA SER A 34 -15.71 -1.20 -6.07
C SER A 34 -16.89 -0.88 -6.98
N ARG A 35 -16.67 -0.02 -7.97
CA ARG A 35 -17.70 0.37 -8.94
C ARG A 35 -17.22 0.13 -10.36
N ARG A 36 -18.15 -0.26 -11.23
CA ARG A 36 -17.90 -0.30 -12.68
C ARG A 36 -17.83 1.13 -13.22
N ILE A 37 -16.70 1.46 -13.81
CA ILE A 37 -16.42 2.75 -14.46
C ILE A 37 -15.94 2.51 -15.88
N ALA A 38 -15.79 3.56 -16.69
CA ALA A 38 -15.25 3.42 -18.04
C ALA A 38 -13.80 2.90 -18.02
N THR A 39 -13.42 2.04 -18.98
CA THR A 39 -12.06 1.49 -19.11
C THR A 39 -10.97 2.55 -19.01
N GLY A 40 -11.10 3.66 -19.74
CA GLY A 40 -10.10 4.75 -19.73
C GLY A 40 -9.91 5.36 -18.34
N THR A 41 -11.01 5.66 -17.64
CA THR A 41 -10.97 6.20 -16.27
C THR A 41 -10.34 5.21 -15.29
N GLY A 42 -10.64 3.92 -15.42
CA GLY A 42 -10.01 2.88 -14.60
C GLY A 42 -8.50 2.77 -14.86
N ALA A 43 -8.08 2.81 -16.12
CA ALA A 43 -6.67 2.77 -16.49
C ALA A 43 -5.90 3.99 -15.95
N ASP A 44 -6.43 5.21 -16.12
CA ASP A 44 -5.81 6.43 -15.61
C ASP A 44 -5.63 6.38 -14.09
N ARG A 45 -6.66 5.91 -13.39
CA ARG A 45 -6.62 5.74 -11.93
C ARG A 45 -5.59 4.70 -11.51
N GLN A 46 -5.54 3.55 -12.18
CA GLN A 46 -4.55 2.52 -11.88
C GLN A 46 -3.12 3.02 -12.10
N VAL A 47 -2.86 3.75 -13.18
CA VAL A 47 -1.55 4.34 -13.47
C VAL A 47 -1.16 5.35 -12.39
N ALA A 48 -2.08 6.21 -11.96
CA ALA A 48 -1.82 7.17 -10.89
C ALA A 48 -1.47 6.46 -9.56
N ILE A 49 -2.26 5.44 -9.18
CA ILE A 49 -2.03 4.66 -7.95
C ILE A 49 -0.69 3.92 -8.03
N ARG A 50 -0.41 3.19 -9.10
CA ARG A 50 0.87 2.47 -9.26
C ARG A 50 2.04 3.47 -9.20
N SER A 51 1.98 4.58 -9.93
CA SER A 51 3.10 5.53 -9.99
C SER A 51 3.43 6.10 -8.60
N LEU A 52 2.41 6.44 -7.82
CA LEU A 52 2.62 6.88 -6.45
C LEU A 52 3.12 5.75 -5.55
N ALA A 53 2.63 4.52 -5.72
CA ALA A 53 3.11 3.37 -4.96
C ALA A 53 4.62 3.13 -5.15
N GLU A 54 5.13 3.23 -6.38
CA GLU A 54 6.57 3.12 -6.66
C GLU A 54 7.39 4.22 -5.99
N GLN A 55 6.91 5.46 -6.05
CA GLN A 55 7.55 6.57 -5.36
C GLN A 55 7.60 6.31 -3.85
N LEU A 56 6.46 5.99 -3.23
CA LEU A 56 6.38 5.81 -1.78
C LEU A 56 7.17 4.58 -1.31
N VAL A 57 7.16 3.47 -2.04
CA VAL A 57 8.02 2.31 -1.73
C VAL A 57 9.49 2.69 -1.80
N SER A 58 9.89 3.47 -2.79
CA SER A 58 11.27 3.98 -2.90
C SER A 58 11.62 4.92 -1.75
N GLU A 59 10.70 5.79 -1.33
CA GLU A 59 10.87 6.69 -0.19
C GLU A 59 10.99 5.94 1.14
N ALA A 60 10.11 4.96 1.41
CA ALA A 60 10.21 4.13 2.61
C ALA A 60 11.53 3.37 2.64
N ASN A 61 11.91 2.74 1.53
CA ASN A 61 13.19 2.03 1.41
C ASN A 61 14.41 2.98 1.49
N ALA A 62 14.28 4.27 1.23
CA ALA A 62 15.37 5.22 1.46
C ALA A 62 15.56 5.54 2.95
N VAL A 63 14.50 5.40 3.76
CA VAL A 63 14.51 5.65 5.21
C VAL A 63 14.93 4.39 6.00
N LEU A 64 14.45 3.22 5.58
CA LEU A 64 14.80 1.94 6.19
C LEU A 64 16.32 1.72 6.16
N GLY A 65 16.87 1.24 7.27
CA GLY A 65 18.28 0.95 7.45
C GLY A 65 18.75 -0.26 6.63
N PRO A 66 20.08 -0.50 6.53
CA PRO A 66 20.62 -1.61 5.76
C PRO A 66 20.25 -3.01 6.27
N ALA A 67 19.90 -3.12 7.56
CA ALA A 67 19.52 -4.36 8.21
C ALA A 67 18.00 -4.61 8.21
N ASP A 68 17.21 -3.64 7.75
CA ASP A 68 15.76 -3.73 7.72
C ASP A 68 15.30 -4.46 6.46
N ASP A 69 14.24 -5.25 6.59
CA ASP A 69 13.57 -5.83 5.43
C ASP A 69 12.96 -4.73 4.57
N ARG A 70 13.19 -4.82 3.26
CA ARG A 70 12.69 -3.83 2.30
C ARG A 70 11.25 -4.12 1.90
N LEU A 71 10.49 -3.07 1.61
CA LEU A 71 9.27 -3.19 0.83
C LEU A 71 9.63 -3.62 -0.59
N SER A 72 8.94 -4.62 -1.13
CA SER A 72 9.02 -4.99 -2.55
C SER A 72 7.74 -4.59 -3.26
N LEU A 73 7.87 -4.08 -4.49
CA LEU A 73 6.77 -3.75 -5.39
C LEU A 73 6.93 -4.59 -6.66
N VAL A 74 5.91 -5.36 -7.01
CA VAL A 74 5.93 -6.25 -8.18
C VAL A 74 4.67 -6.04 -9.00
N ASP A 75 4.84 -5.66 -10.26
CA ASP A 75 3.74 -5.62 -11.23
C ASP A 75 3.39 -7.04 -11.68
N GLU A 76 2.08 -7.33 -11.77
CA GLU A 76 1.54 -8.64 -12.17
C GLU A 76 0.92 -8.54 -13.57
N PRO A 77 1.61 -9.03 -14.63
CA PRO A 77 1.12 -8.93 -15.99
C PRO A 77 0.01 -9.95 -16.25
N LEU A 78 -1.24 -9.47 -16.31
CA LEU A 78 -2.41 -10.29 -16.59
C LEU A 78 -3.15 -9.80 -17.85
N PRO A 79 -3.83 -10.68 -18.62
CA PRO A 79 -4.40 -10.31 -19.92
C PRO A 79 -5.49 -9.23 -19.88
N HIS A 80 -6.29 -9.19 -18.81
CA HIS A 80 -7.46 -8.33 -18.66
C HIS A 80 -7.43 -7.55 -17.34
N GLU A 81 -6.25 -7.38 -16.77
CA GLU A 81 -6.09 -6.80 -15.45
C GLU A 81 -4.73 -6.12 -15.36
N LEU A 82 -4.72 -4.92 -14.79
CA LEU A 82 -3.51 -4.25 -14.35
C LEU A 82 -3.44 -4.41 -12.84
N ALA A 83 -2.40 -5.08 -12.35
CA ALA A 83 -2.24 -5.34 -10.93
C ALA A 83 -0.79 -5.15 -10.48
N PHE A 84 -0.62 -4.80 -9.22
CA PHE A 84 0.67 -4.85 -8.55
C PHE A 84 0.47 -5.31 -7.11
N SER A 85 1.51 -5.90 -6.55
CA SER A 85 1.58 -6.30 -5.15
C SER A 85 2.72 -5.58 -4.45
N VAL A 86 2.44 -5.09 -3.24
CA VAL A 86 3.45 -4.63 -2.29
C VAL A 86 3.60 -5.67 -1.20
N THR A 87 4.82 -6.08 -0.91
CA THR A 87 5.10 -7.08 0.13
C THR A 87 6.13 -6.60 1.12
N HIS A 88 5.98 -6.99 2.38
CA HIS A 88 6.94 -6.78 3.45
C HIS A 88 6.82 -7.89 4.49
N ARG A 89 7.93 -8.56 4.82
CA ARG A 89 8.02 -9.62 5.86
C ARG A 89 6.87 -10.64 5.86
N GLY A 90 6.55 -11.18 4.67
CA GLY A 90 5.51 -12.19 4.51
C GLY A 90 4.07 -11.65 4.47
N ARG A 91 3.87 -10.34 4.69
CA ARG A 91 2.61 -9.66 4.42
C ARG A 91 2.57 -9.12 3.01
N ALA A 92 1.37 -9.07 2.44
CA ALA A 92 1.14 -8.55 1.10
C ALA A 92 -0.16 -7.73 1.01
N ALA A 93 -0.12 -6.69 0.18
CA ALA A 93 -1.30 -6.04 -0.34
C ALA A 93 -1.22 -5.96 -1.86
N ARG A 94 -2.31 -6.35 -2.52
CA ARG A 94 -2.48 -6.37 -3.96
C ARG A 94 -3.53 -5.36 -4.37
N VAL A 95 -3.15 -4.48 -5.28
CA VAL A 95 -4.04 -3.49 -5.89
C VAL A 95 -4.19 -3.82 -7.36
N SER A 96 -5.43 -4.00 -7.81
CA SER A 96 -5.72 -4.37 -9.18
C SER A 96 -6.88 -3.60 -9.78
N THR A 97 -6.87 -3.45 -11.10
CA THR A 97 -7.99 -2.98 -11.90
C THR A 97 -8.27 -4.00 -13.01
N THR A 98 -9.44 -4.62 -12.98
CA THR A 98 -9.90 -5.57 -14.00
C THR A 98 -10.67 -4.83 -15.08
N PHE A 99 -10.51 -5.23 -16.34
CA PHE A 99 -11.17 -4.66 -17.51
C PHE A 99 -12.08 -5.69 -18.18
N GLU A 100 -13.37 -5.36 -18.30
CA GLU A 100 -14.39 -6.26 -18.84
C GLU A 100 -15.51 -5.44 -19.48
N ASP A 101 -15.91 -5.82 -20.71
CA ASP A 101 -17.07 -5.24 -21.43
C ASP A 101 -17.09 -3.70 -21.50
N GLY A 102 -15.93 -3.08 -21.76
CA GLY A 102 -15.80 -1.62 -21.83
C GLY A 102 -15.86 -0.91 -20.47
N THR A 103 -15.88 -1.69 -19.40
CA THR A 103 -15.82 -1.21 -18.02
C THR A 103 -14.53 -1.63 -17.34
N ALA A 104 -14.23 -0.96 -16.23
CA ALA A 104 -13.16 -1.31 -15.31
C ALA A 104 -13.69 -1.28 -13.87
N TYR A 105 -13.11 -2.08 -12.99
CA TYR A 105 -13.36 -2.02 -11.55
C TYR A 105 -12.08 -2.38 -10.79
N GLY A 106 -11.79 -1.64 -9.71
CA GLY A 106 -10.61 -1.87 -8.89
C GLY A 106 -10.88 -2.87 -7.76
N ARG A 107 -9.79 -3.36 -7.17
CA ARG A 107 -9.81 -4.21 -5.98
C ARG A 107 -8.54 -4.01 -5.16
N LEU A 108 -8.70 -3.98 -3.84
CA LEU A 108 -7.66 -4.15 -2.84
C LEU A 108 -7.87 -5.51 -2.16
N VAL A 109 -6.82 -6.32 -2.08
CA VAL A 109 -6.80 -7.60 -1.35
C VAL A 109 -5.48 -7.70 -0.61
N GLY A 110 -5.48 -8.20 0.62
CA GLY A 110 -4.24 -8.43 1.36
C GLY A 110 -4.50 -8.70 2.83
N ASP A 111 -3.42 -8.93 3.57
CA ASP A 111 -3.50 -9.18 4.99
C ASP A 111 -4.03 -7.95 5.73
N GLY A 112 -5.10 -8.12 6.52
CA GLY A 112 -5.75 -7.03 7.23
C GLY A 112 -6.76 -6.22 6.41
N PHE A 113 -7.08 -6.62 5.18
CA PHE A 113 -8.05 -5.95 4.30
C PHE A 113 -9.30 -6.82 4.03
N ASP A 114 -9.91 -7.33 5.09
CA ASP A 114 -11.12 -8.15 5.00
C ASP A 114 -12.36 -7.27 4.76
N ALA A 115 -13.05 -7.50 3.65
CA ALA A 115 -14.32 -6.84 3.35
C ALA A 115 -15.32 -7.83 2.76
N GLU A 116 -16.58 -7.75 3.20
CA GLU A 116 -17.68 -8.60 2.70
C GLU A 116 -17.95 -8.36 1.20
N LEU A 117 -17.75 -7.13 0.75
CA LEU A 117 -17.90 -6.72 -0.65
C LEU A 117 -16.53 -6.37 -1.25
N PRO A 118 -16.34 -6.49 -2.57
CA PRO A 118 -15.14 -5.97 -3.22
C PRO A 118 -14.96 -4.48 -2.95
N HIS A 119 -13.79 -4.12 -2.42
CA HIS A 119 -13.38 -2.74 -2.17
C HIS A 119 -12.13 -2.40 -2.97
N GLU A 120 -11.99 -1.12 -3.31
CA GLU A 120 -10.81 -0.52 -3.91
C GLU A 120 -10.35 0.67 -3.08
N LEU A 121 -9.08 1.05 -3.18
CA LEU A 121 -8.58 2.32 -2.63
C LEU A 121 -9.42 3.48 -3.17
N GLU A 122 -9.79 4.46 -2.34
CA GLU A 122 -10.55 5.65 -2.76
C GLU A 122 -9.76 6.54 -3.72
N GLY A 123 -8.43 6.48 -3.66
CA GLY A 123 -7.52 7.13 -4.58
C GLY A 123 -6.06 6.91 -4.23
N PRO A 124 -5.13 7.55 -4.96
CA PRO A 124 -3.69 7.47 -4.67
C PRO A 124 -3.35 7.91 -3.24
N ASP A 125 -4.08 8.89 -2.69
CA ASP A 125 -3.83 9.45 -1.35
C ASP A 125 -4.06 8.44 -0.21
N ALA A 126 -4.68 7.28 -0.48
CA ALA A 126 -4.83 6.19 0.49
C ALA A 126 -3.59 5.28 0.59
N LEU A 127 -2.62 5.40 -0.34
CA LEU A 127 -1.41 4.57 -0.35
C LEU A 127 -0.48 4.74 0.86
N PRO A 128 -0.26 5.96 1.41
CA PRO A 128 0.56 6.12 2.59
C PRO A 128 0.13 5.23 3.76
N ASP A 129 -1.17 5.18 4.04
CA ASP A 129 -1.73 4.37 5.13
C ASP A 129 -1.62 2.87 4.83
N LEU A 130 -1.85 2.47 3.56
CA LEU A 130 -1.64 1.08 3.13
C LEU A 130 -0.20 0.62 3.39
N LEU A 131 0.79 1.42 3.00
CA LEU A 131 2.21 1.07 3.12
C LEU A 131 2.69 1.09 4.57
N VAL A 132 2.28 2.10 5.34
CA VAL A 132 2.59 2.20 6.77
C VAL A 132 2.00 1.01 7.52
N ARG A 133 0.78 0.58 7.17
CA ARG A 133 0.17 -0.58 7.80
C ARG A 133 0.91 -1.88 7.52
N LEU A 134 1.36 -2.09 6.28
CA LEU A 134 2.22 -3.23 5.95
C LEU A 134 3.51 -3.25 6.78
N LEU A 135 4.12 -2.08 7.03
CA LEU A 135 5.31 -1.97 7.88
C LEU A 135 5.01 -2.30 9.34
N VAL A 136 4.00 -1.64 9.93
CA VAL A 136 3.67 -1.76 11.36
C VAL A 136 3.18 -3.16 11.70
N GLU A 137 2.25 -3.72 10.93
CA GLU A 137 1.67 -5.03 11.25
C GLU A 137 2.64 -6.20 10.99
N SER A 138 3.74 -5.95 10.28
CA SER A 138 4.83 -6.90 10.08
C SER A 138 5.83 -6.96 11.24
N GLY A 139 5.68 -6.07 12.23
CA GLY A 139 6.70 -5.77 13.22
C GLY A 139 7.79 -4.87 12.65
N VAL A 140 8.02 -3.74 13.30
CA VAL A 140 9.10 -2.81 12.96
C VAL A 140 10.28 -3.19 13.84
N HIS A 141 11.28 -3.88 13.29
CA HIS A 141 12.47 -4.18 14.09
C HIS A 141 13.32 -2.93 14.23
N HIS A 142 13.54 -2.49 15.47
CA HIS A 142 14.58 -1.54 15.80
C HIS A 142 15.92 -2.26 15.93
N HIS A 143 16.97 -1.73 15.32
CA HIS A 143 18.31 -1.94 15.84
C HIS A 143 18.71 -0.70 16.64
N VAL A 144 18.82 -0.86 17.95
CA VAL A 144 19.60 0.06 18.78
C VAL A 144 21.08 -0.25 18.50
N PRO A 145 21.92 0.75 18.17
CA PRO A 145 23.36 0.55 17.99
C PRO A 145 24.08 0.09 19.27
#